data_AF-A0A1D7QXI7-F1
#
_entry.id   AF-A0A1D7QXI7-F1
#
_cell.length_a   1.000
_cell.length_b   1.000
_cell.length_c   1.000
_cell.angle_alpha   90.00
_cell.angle_beta   90.00
_cell.angle_gamma   90.00
#
_symmetry.space_group_name_H-M   'P 1'
#
loop_
_entity.id
_entity.type
_entity.pdbx_description
1 polymer ?
#
loop_
_entity_poly.entity_id
_entity_poly.type
_entity_poly.pdbx_seq_one_letter_code
_entity_poly.pdbx_strand_id
1 'polypeptide(L)'
;MGQEGLKRKHRKTVYTTETKEEMIHEVFNGQTQEEVAQACGLSQDSLLSSWIKAYTGGKKSTGKGRVNRMKGRKTTLEERLEIVDFALRNDRDHQSAAEKYNVSYQQVYSWVQK
;
A
#
# COMPACT_ATOMS: atom_id res chain seq x y z
N MET A 1 15.69 45.75 -0.39
CA MET A 1 16.72 45.41 0.61
C MET A 1 16.12 45.73 1.97
N GLY A 2 15.88 44.87 2.94
CA GLY A 2 16.12 43.45 3.14
C GLY A 2 15.89 43.15 4.64
N GLN A 3 15.26 42.02 4.93
CA GLN A 3 15.37 41.24 6.18
C GLN A 3 14.88 41.90 7.48
N GLU A 4 13.59 41.72 7.80
CA GLU A 4 13.13 41.72 9.19
C GLU A 4 13.08 40.29 9.74
N GLY A 5 14.18 39.95 10.43
CA GLY A 5 14.20 39.19 11.67
C GLY A 5 13.34 37.93 11.76
N LEU A 6 13.96 36.78 11.45
CA LEU A 6 13.55 35.45 11.87
C LEU A 6 13.26 35.38 13.39
N LYS A 7 12.00 35.62 13.79
CA LYS A 7 11.52 35.29 15.13
C LYS A 7 11.50 33.76 15.25
N ARG A 8 12.57 33.21 15.85
CA ARG A 8 12.67 31.82 16.30
C ARG A 8 11.57 31.55 17.33
N LYS A 9 10.39 31.12 16.88
CA LYS A 9 9.36 30.52 17.75
C LYS A 9 9.66 29.03 17.88
N HIS A 10 10.66 28.67 18.69
CA HIS A 10 10.88 27.28 19.07
C HIS A 10 9.99 26.92 20.27
N ARG A 11 8.67 27.05 20.10
CA ARG A 11 7.73 26.39 21.01
C ARG A 11 7.34 25.11 20.29
N LYS A 12 7.86 23.97 20.73
CA LYS A 12 7.35 22.66 20.29
C LYS A 12 5.89 22.60 20.74
N THR A 13 4.97 22.99 19.88
CA THR A 13 3.54 22.80 20.12
C THR A 13 3.32 21.29 20.14
N VAL A 14 3.00 20.78 21.33
CA VAL A 14 2.70 19.37 21.52
C VAL A 14 1.29 19.18 20.99
N TYR A 15 1.18 18.80 19.72
CA TYR A 15 -0.10 18.38 19.16
C TYR A 15 -0.40 16.98 19.68
N THR A 16 -1.50 16.87 20.43
CA THR A 16 -2.03 15.60 20.91
C THR A 16 -2.49 14.75 19.71
N THR A 17 -2.64 13.45 19.91
CA THR A 17 -3.13 12.55 18.86
C THR A 17 -4.51 12.96 18.35
N GLU A 18 -5.40 13.35 19.26
CA GLU A 18 -6.77 13.78 18.95
C GLU A 18 -6.81 14.96 17.96
N THR A 19 -6.01 16.00 18.19
CA THR A 19 -5.93 17.16 17.29
C THR A 19 -5.38 16.77 15.90
N LYS A 20 -4.46 15.80 15.84
CA LYS A 20 -3.94 15.30 14.54
C LYS A 20 -5.03 14.57 13.77
N GLU A 21 -5.80 13.74 14.46
CA GLU A 21 -6.88 12.94 13.86
C GLU A 21 -7.98 13.84 13.30
N GLU A 22 -8.38 14.88 14.05
CA GLU A 22 -9.34 15.89 13.59
C GLU A 22 -8.88 16.57 12.29
N MET A 23 -7.64 17.06 12.26
CA MET A 23 -7.08 17.73 11.08
C MET A 23 -7.01 16.81 9.86
N ILE A 24 -6.62 15.55 10.05
CA ILE A 24 -6.57 14.58 8.95
C ILE A 24 -8.00 14.32 8.43
N HIS A 25 -8.98 14.26 9.33
CA HIS A 25 -10.39 14.04 8.97
C HIS A 25 -10.96 15.23 8.18
N GLU A 26 -10.67 16.47 8.57
CA GLU A 26 -11.08 17.68 7.83
C GLU A 26 -10.49 17.71 6.42
N VAL A 27 -9.19 17.39 6.27
CA VAL A 27 -8.57 17.27 4.94
C VAL A 27 -9.26 16.17 4.11
N PHE A 28 -9.65 15.07 4.73
CA PHE A 28 -10.37 13.98 4.06
C PHE A 28 -11.82 14.34 3.72
N ASN A 29 -12.41 15.29 4.45
CA ASN A 29 -13.74 15.85 4.19
C ASN A 29 -13.76 16.84 3.03
N GLY A 30 -12.61 17.12 2.40
CA GLY A 30 -12.49 17.95 1.21
C GLY A 30 -11.93 19.36 1.46
N GLN A 31 -11.51 19.67 2.69
CA GLN A 31 -10.81 20.92 2.98
C GLN A 31 -9.37 20.86 2.50
N THR A 32 -8.83 22.01 2.10
CA THR A 32 -7.42 22.08 1.71
C THR A 32 -6.51 22.03 2.94
N GLN A 33 -5.30 21.50 2.76
CA GLN A 33 -4.29 21.44 3.82
C GLN A 33 -4.01 22.84 4.42
N GLU A 34 -4.07 23.87 3.59
CA GLU A 34 -3.85 25.27 3.99
C GLU A 34 -4.98 25.81 4.87
N GLU A 35 -6.23 25.51 4.54
CA GLU A 35 -7.39 25.90 5.34
C GLU A 35 -7.36 25.24 6.71
N VAL A 36 -7.09 23.93 6.77
CA VAL A 36 -6.98 23.18 8.03
C VAL A 36 -5.78 23.67 8.85
N ALA A 37 -4.65 23.96 8.19
CA ALA A 37 -3.48 24.51 8.87
C ALA A 37 -3.75 25.91 9.44
N GLN A 38 -4.49 26.76 8.72
CA GLN A 38 -4.86 28.09 9.18
C GLN A 38 -5.88 28.02 10.32
N ALA A 39 -6.92 27.19 10.21
CA ALA A 39 -7.96 26.99 11.22
C ALA A 39 -7.37 26.49 12.55
N CYS A 40 -6.41 25.57 12.49
CA CYS A 40 -5.75 25.02 13.66
C CYS A 40 -4.50 25.80 14.13
N GLY A 41 -4.12 26.89 13.45
CA GLY A 41 -2.92 27.66 13.79
C GLY A 41 -1.59 26.92 13.58
N LEU A 42 -1.57 25.91 12.71
CA LEU A 42 -0.37 25.17 12.34
C LEU A 42 0.60 26.08 11.57
N SER A 43 1.73 26.41 12.20
CA SER A 43 2.78 27.20 11.54
C SER A 43 3.64 26.39 10.55
N GLN A 44 3.40 25.08 10.40
CA GLN A 44 4.21 24.19 9.58
C GLN A 44 3.29 23.28 8.76
N ASP A 45 2.97 23.73 7.54
CA ASP A 45 2.26 22.96 6.51
C ASP A 45 2.86 21.56 6.31
N SER A 46 4.19 21.46 6.39
CA SER A 46 4.93 20.19 6.25
C SER A 46 4.61 19.15 7.35
N LEU A 47 4.16 19.57 8.54
CA LEU A 47 3.75 18.64 9.60
C LEU A 47 2.43 17.94 9.25
N LEU A 48 1.46 18.70 8.74
CA LEU A 48 0.16 18.17 8.34
C LEU A 48 0.32 17.19 7.18
N SER A 49 1.14 17.54 6.19
CA SER A 49 1.54 16.60 5.12
C SER A 49 2.15 15.31 5.66
N SER A 50 3.00 15.39 6.69
CA SER A 50 3.60 14.19 7.30
C SER A 50 2.57 13.35 8.08
N TRP A 51 1.57 13.98 8.71
CA TRP A 51 0.50 13.27 9.42
C TRP A 51 -0.48 12.60 8.45
N ILE A 52 -0.88 13.28 7.38
CA ILE A 52 -1.68 12.69 6.30
C ILE A 52 -0.93 11.51 5.67
N LYS A 53 0.39 11.65 5.46
CA LYS A 53 1.24 10.55 4.97
C LYS A 53 1.37 9.40 5.98
N ALA A 54 1.41 9.66 7.28
CA ALA A 54 1.45 8.61 8.29
C ALA A 54 0.11 7.88 8.39
N TYR A 55 -0.99 8.61 8.35
CA TYR A 55 -2.36 8.09 8.38
C TYR A 55 -2.69 7.29 7.11
N THR A 56 -2.35 7.83 5.94
CA THR A 56 -2.53 7.16 4.65
C THR A 56 -1.47 6.07 4.42
N GLY A 57 -0.28 6.22 5.02
CA GLY A 57 0.84 5.28 4.91
C GLY A 57 0.59 3.93 5.60
N GLY A 58 -0.35 3.88 6.56
CA GLY A 58 -0.94 2.64 7.06
C GLY A 58 -1.73 1.87 5.99
N LYS A 59 -2.09 2.53 4.88
CA LYS A 59 -2.75 1.96 3.70
C LYS A 59 -1.79 2.00 2.50
N LYS A 60 -0.73 1.20 2.62
CA LYS A 60 0.18 0.72 1.56
C LYS A 60 1.16 1.75 0.99
N SER A 61 2.37 1.74 1.55
CA SER A 61 3.60 1.85 0.76
C SER A 61 4.70 0.98 1.39
N THR A 62 4.49 -0.33 1.34
CA THR A 62 5.57 -1.32 1.52
C THR A 62 6.43 -1.33 0.25
N GLY A 63 7.25 -0.30 0.09
CA GLY A 63 8.29 -0.23 -0.94
C GLY A 63 9.51 -1.07 -0.55
N LYS A 64 9.38 -2.39 -0.46
CA LYS A 64 10.50 -3.34 -0.58
C LYS A 64 9.99 -4.78 -0.69
N GLY A 65 10.03 -5.34 -1.90
CA GLY A 65 9.88 -6.79 -2.06
C GLY A 65 9.15 -7.21 -3.34
N ARG A 66 9.89 -7.28 -4.43
CA ARG A 66 9.83 -8.27 -5.51
C ARG A 66 8.48 -8.64 -6.15
N VAL A 67 8.57 -8.65 -7.48
CA VAL A 67 7.67 -9.23 -8.49
C VAL A 67 6.30 -8.56 -8.60
N ASN A 68 6.17 -7.73 -9.64
CA ASN A 68 4.93 -7.61 -10.39
C ASN A 68 4.56 -9.02 -10.90
N ARG A 69 3.96 -9.85 -10.03
CA ARG A 69 3.29 -11.06 -10.47
C ARG A 69 2.08 -10.55 -11.22
N MET A 70 2.19 -10.51 -12.55
CA MET A 70 1.04 -10.40 -13.44
C MET A 70 -0.08 -11.19 -12.79
N LYS A 71 -1.22 -10.51 -12.58
CA LYS A 71 -2.39 -11.05 -11.91
C LYS A 71 -2.89 -12.24 -12.73
N GLY A 72 -2.27 -13.40 -12.52
CA GLY A 72 -2.68 -14.67 -13.10
C GLY A 72 -4.15 -14.87 -12.72
N ARG A 73 -4.89 -15.54 -13.61
CA ARG A 73 -6.30 -15.87 -13.38
C ARG A 73 -6.51 -16.32 -11.92
N LYS A 74 -7.62 -15.90 -11.31
CA LYS A 74 -8.02 -16.38 -9.98
C LYS A 74 -8.34 -17.87 -10.10
N THR A 75 -7.34 -18.73 -10.00
CA THR A 75 -7.56 -20.17 -9.91
C THR A 75 -8.06 -20.49 -8.50
N THR A 76 -9.11 -21.31 -8.40
CA THR A 76 -9.65 -21.74 -7.10
C THR A 76 -8.77 -22.83 -6.50
N LEU A 77 -8.91 -23.08 -5.19
CA LEU A 77 -8.16 -24.16 -4.52
C LEU A 77 -8.48 -25.53 -5.13
N GLU A 78 -9.73 -25.77 -5.49
CA GLU A 78 -10.20 -27.00 -6.14
C GLU A 78 -9.54 -27.19 -7.51
N GLU A 79 -9.54 -26.15 -8.35
CA GLU A 79 -8.90 -26.18 -9.66
C GLU A 79 -7.38 -26.43 -9.54
N ARG A 80 -6.72 -25.84 -8.54
CA ARG A 80 -5.31 -26.10 -8.26
C ARG A 80 -5.05 -27.56 -7.85
N LEU A 81 -5.91 -28.15 -7.03
CA LEU A 81 -5.78 -29.55 -6.62
C LEU A 81 -5.93 -30.47 -7.83
N GLU A 82 -6.91 -30.21 -8.69
CA GLU A 82 -7.12 -30.99 -9.92
C GLU A 82 -5.91 -30.89 -10.87
N ILE A 83 -5.34 -29.70 -11.03
CA ILE A 83 -4.15 -29.47 -11.86
C ILE A 83 -2.92 -30.24 -11.33
N VAL A 84 -2.69 -30.19 -10.01
CA VAL A 84 -1.57 -30.90 -9.37
C VAL A 84 -1.75 -32.41 -9.51
N ASP A 85 -2.95 -32.91 -9.25
CA ASP A 85 -3.31 -34.32 -9.35
C ASP A 85 -3.20 -34.84 -10.79
N PHE A 86 -3.65 -34.05 -11.77
CA PHE A 86 -3.44 -34.33 -13.20
C PHE A 86 -1.96 -34.37 -13.57
N ALA A 87 -1.15 -33.40 -13.12
CA ALA A 87 0.29 -33.38 -13.39
C ALA A 87 0.99 -34.59 -12.76
N LEU A 88 0.66 -34.97 -11.52
CA LEU A 88 1.24 -36.13 -10.84
C LEU A 88 0.92 -37.45 -11.55
N ARG A 89 -0.29 -37.59 -12.12
CA ARG A 89 -0.70 -38.79 -12.86
C ARG A 89 -0.06 -38.93 -14.23
N ASN A 90 0.31 -37.81 -14.87
CA ASN A 90 0.94 -37.79 -16.19
C ASN A 90 2.46 -37.62 -16.08
N ASP A 91 3.12 -38.34 -15.17
CA ASP A 91 4.60 -38.31 -15.01
C ASP A 91 5.19 -36.91 -14.77
N ARG A 92 4.46 -36.04 -14.04
CA ARG A 92 4.83 -34.63 -13.82
C ARG A 92 4.90 -33.82 -15.10
N ASP A 93 4.02 -34.08 -16.05
CA ASP A 93 3.90 -33.24 -17.25
C ASP A 93 3.20 -31.90 -16.93
N HIS A 94 3.98 -30.99 -16.36
CA HIS A 94 3.52 -29.65 -15.97
C HIS A 94 3.11 -28.80 -17.19
N GLN A 95 3.64 -29.12 -18.37
CA GLN A 95 3.33 -28.42 -19.62
C GLN A 95 1.92 -28.79 -20.11
N SER A 96 1.59 -30.07 -20.16
CA SER A 96 0.24 -30.54 -20.51
C SER A 96 -0.81 -30.02 -19.54
N ALA A 97 -0.48 -29.97 -18.24
CA ALA A 97 -1.36 -29.38 -17.23
C ALA A 97 -1.53 -27.86 -17.44
N ALA A 98 -0.47 -27.15 -17.78
CA ALA A 98 -0.52 -25.71 -18.07
C ALA A 98 -1.38 -25.41 -19.30
N GLU A 99 -1.22 -26.18 -20.38
CA GLU A 99 -1.99 -26.02 -21.62
C GLU A 99 -3.46 -26.37 -21.41
N LYS A 100 -3.76 -27.49 -20.76
CA LYS A 100 -5.12 -27.98 -20.51
C LYS A 100 -5.95 -27.01 -19.67
N TYR A 101 -5.36 -26.42 -18.65
CA TYR A 101 -6.05 -25.52 -17.72
C TYR A 101 -5.80 -24.03 -18.03
N ASN A 102 -5.07 -23.73 -19.10
CA ASN A 102 -4.65 -22.37 -19.49
C ASN A 102 -4.03 -21.57 -18.32
N VAL A 103 -3.20 -22.26 -17.53
CA VAL A 103 -2.45 -21.69 -16.40
C VAL A 103 -0.98 -21.59 -16.78
N SER A 104 -0.23 -20.72 -16.09
CA SER A 104 1.20 -20.63 -16.38
C SER A 104 1.95 -21.88 -15.87
N TYR A 105 2.86 -22.41 -16.69
CA TYR A 105 3.79 -23.48 -16.31
C TYR A 105 4.45 -23.23 -14.94
N GLN A 106 4.89 -21.98 -14.70
CA GLN A 106 5.53 -21.61 -13.43
C GLN A 106 4.59 -21.72 -12.23
N GLN A 107 3.27 -21.54 -12.44
CA GLN A 107 2.27 -21.73 -11.40
C GLN A 107 2.11 -23.22 -11.08
N VAL A 108 1.96 -24.08 -12.10
CA VAL A 108 1.85 -25.54 -11.93
C VAL A 108 3.07 -26.09 -11.19
N TYR A 109 4.27 -25.73 -11.64
CA TYR A 109 5.52 -26.15 -10.99
C TYR A 109 5.57 -25.70 -9.52
N SER A 110 5.23 -24.44 -9.24
CA SER A 110 5.16 -23.93 -7.86
C SER A 110 4.09 -24.60 -7.01
N TRP A 111 3.08 -25.22 -7.62
CA TRP A 111 2.01 -25.91 -6.91
C TRP A 111 2.36 -27.36 -6.60
N VAL A 112 3.05 -28.04 -7.50
CA VAL A 112 3.55 -29.41 -7.32
C VAL A 112 4.74 -29.45 -6.33
N GLN A 113 5.57 -28.40 -6.30
CA GLN A 113 6.75 -28.33 -5.41
C GLN A 113 6.43 -27.90 -3.97
N LYS A 114 5.17 -27.62 -3.64
CA LYS A 114 4.75 -27.03 -2.35
C LYS A 114 4.06 -28.06 -1.47
#